data_AF-A0ABD4XLD7-F1
#
_entry.id   AF-A0ABD4XLD7-F1
#
_cell.length_a   1.000
_cell.length_b   1.000
_cell.length_c   1.000
_cell.angle_alpha   90.00
_cell.angle_beta   90.00
_cell.angle_gamma   90.00
#
_symmetry.space_group_name_H-M   'P 1'
#
loop_
_entity.id
_entity.type
_entity.pdbx_description
1 polymer ?
#
loop_
_entity_poly.entity_id
_entity_poly.type
_entity_poly.pdbx_seq_one_letter_code
_entity_poly.pdbx_strand_id
1 'polypeptide(L)'
;MIMTQALNSKILLSGNANAMMSPVNIQQGKMYYGDRGMEFRANTRGGYIQIPWKSVKSVSMEIILKFYYRGFFVTTTDGKTFEFVGGKAKQAVNVFRDHLKPEQIMRRKGVMERKRK
;
A
#
# COMPACT_ATOMS: atom_id res chain seq x y z
N MET A 1 15.30 20.79 -9.90
CA MET A 1 15.08 19.56 -9.11
C MET A 1 13.90 19.85 -8.18
N ILE A 2 12.72 19.28 -8.42
CA ILE A 2 11.54 19.57 -7.60
C ILE A 2 11.62 18.67 -6.37
N MET A 3 11.88 19.24 -5.19
CA MET A 3 11.86 18.50 -3.93
C MET A 3 10.39 18.28 -3.54
N THR A 4 9.90 17.04 -3.63
CA THR A 4 8.53 16.73 -3.19
C THR A 4 8.47 16.73 -1.65
N GLN A 5 7.61 17.57 -1.09
CA GLN A 5 7.42 17.67 0.35
C GLN A 5 6.79 16.38 0.90
N ALA A 6 7.31 15.90 2.04
CA ALA A 6 6.70 14.77 2.75
C ALA A 6 5.28 15.11 3.23
N LEU A 7 4.35 14.18 3.02
CA LEU A 7 2.95 14.21 3.41
C LEU A 7 2.81 13.99 4.91
N ASN A 8 3.59 13.08 5.49
CA ASN A 8 3.50 12.74 6.90
C ASN A 8 4.39 13.63 7.76
N SER A 9 3.89 14.03 8.92
CA SER A 9 4.68 14.68 9.99
C SER A 9 5.28 13.63 10.93
N LYS A 10 4.62 12.48 11.06
CA LYS A 10 5.04 11.38 11.92
C LYS A 10 4.95 10.07 11.17
N ILE A 11 6.01 9.27 11.22
CA ILE A 11 6.03 7.90 10.69
C ILE A 11 5.65 6.93 11.81
N LEU A 12 4.61 6.12 11.58
CA LEU A 12 4.11 5.10 12.50
C LEU A 12 4.72 3.74 12.19
N LEU A 13 4.92 3.44 10.91
CA LEU A 13 5.51 2.18 10.44
C LEU A 13 6.28 2.44 9.15
N SER A 14 7.35 1.68 8.92
CA SER A 14 8.02 1.64 7.63
C SER A 14 8.61 0.27 7.32
N GLY A 15 8.73 -0.05 6.02
CA GLY A 15 9.30 -1.31 5.55
C GLY A 15 9.64 -1.28 4.06
N ASN A 16 10.62 -2.10 3.68
CA ASN A 16 11.00 -2.26 2.28
C ASN A 16 9.84 -2.84 1.48
N ALA A 17 9.61 -2.32 0.28
CA ALA A 17 8.50 -2.69 -0.57
C ALA A 17 8.85 -2.54 -2.04
N ASN A 18 8.08 -3.23 -2.88
CA ASN A 18 8.07 -3.01 -4.32
C ASN A 18 6.74 -2.38 -4.71
N ALA A 19 6.78 -1.26 -5.42
CA ALA A 19 5.63 -0.69 -6.11
C ALA A 19 5.53 -1.31 -7.51
N MET A 20 4.43 -2.02 -7.78
CA MET A 20 4.19 -2.70 -9.05
C MET A 20 3.53 -1.72 -10.03
N MET A 21 4.32 -0.82 -10.62
CA MET A 21 3.81 0.26 -11.50
C MET A 21 3.21 -0.30 -12.80
N SER A 22 3.78 -1.39 -13.31
CA SER A 22 3.22 -2.21 -14.40
C SER A 22 3.80 -3.63 -14.32
N PRO A 23 3.34 -4.59 -15.14
CA PRO A 23 3.91 -5.94 -15.16
C PRO A 23 5.42 -5.99 -15.44
N VAL A 24 5.97 -4.97 -16.09
CA VAL A 24 7.40 -4.88 -16.46
C VAL A 24 8.14 -3.74 -15.76
N ASN A 25 7.44 -2.90 -14.98
CA ASN A 25 8.02 -1.77 -14.25
C ASN A 25 7.75 -1.95 -12.74
N ILE A 26 8.75 -2.50 -12.04
CA ILE A 26 8.71 -2.73 -10.61
C ILE A 26 9.72 -1.80 -9.96
N GLN A 27 9.25 -0.88 -9.12
CA GLN A 27 10.13 0.02 -8.39
C GLN A 27 10.39 -0.52 -6.99
N GLN A 28 11.65 -0.78 -6.68
CA GLN A 28 12.08 -1.11 -5.32
C GLN A 28 12.18 0.16 -4.49
N GLY A 29 11.74 0.08 -3.24
CA GLY A 29 11.72 1.25 -2.38
C GLY A 29 11.31 0.94 -0.95
N LYS A 30 10.80 1.96 -0.28
CA LYS A 30 10.34 1.89 1.11
C LYS A 30 8.96 2.49 1.24
N MET A 31 8.05 1.73 1.85
CA MET A 31 6.77 2.22 2.31
C MET A 31 6.92 2.89 3.67
N TYR A 32 6.23 4.00 3.82
CA TYR A 32 6.04 4.74 5.06
C TYR A 32 4.54 4.90 5.30
N TYR A 33 4.10 4.54 6.50
CA TYR A 33 2.75 4.77 6.97
C TYR A 33 2.83 5.80 8.08
N GLY A 34 2.10 6.89 7.95
CA GLY A 34 2.17 7.99 8.89
C GLY A 34 0.81 8.54 9.28
N ASP A 35 0.86 9.64 10.01
CA ASP A 35 -0.31 10.32 10.57
C ASP A 35 -1.27 10.88 9.50
N ARG A 36 -0.77 11.24 8.32
CA ARG A 36 -1.56 11.88 7.25
C ARG A 36 -1.83 10.99 6.04
N GLY A 37 -1.06 9.92 5.87
CA GLY A 37 -1.28 8.95 4.80
C GLY A 37 -0.16 7.93 4.62
N MET A 38 -0.17 7.32 3.45
CA MET A 38 0.88 6.41 2.99
C MET A 38 1.82 7.12 2.02
N GLU A 39 3.09 6.76 2.06
CA GLU A 39 4.11 7.23 1.12
C GLU A 39 4.99 6.07 0.67
N PHE A 40 5.27 6.01 -0.63
CA PHE A 40 6.27 5.11 -1.20
C PHE A 40 7.42 5.95 -1.77
N ARG A 41 8.65 5.65 -1.36
CA ARG A 41 9.88 6.25 -1.93
C ARG A 41 10.65 5.17 -2.67
N ALA A 42 10.81 5.32 -3.97
CA ALA A 42 11.71 4.47 -4.75
C ALA A 42 13.16 4.71 -4.33
N ASN A 43 13.98 3.68 -4.41
CA ASN A 43 15.42 3.77 -4.19
C ASN A 43 16.11 4.54 -5.34
N THR A 44 15.52 4.50 -6.54
CA THR A 44 15.97 5.25 -7.72
C THR A 44 15.40 6.67 -7.72
N ARG A 45 16.08 7.60 -8.41
CA ARG A 45 15.67 9.01 -8.44
C ARG A 45 14.26 9.16 -9.07
N GLY A 46 13.37 9.85 -8.36
CA GLY A 46 12.11 10.38 -8.92
C GLY A 46 10.84 9.56 -8.66
N GLY A 47 10.94 8.30 -8.20
CA GLY A 47 9.76 7.49 -7.88
C GLY A 47 9.17 7.87 -6.52
N TYR A 48 8.07 8.61 -6.50
CA TYR A 48 7.36 8.95 -5.26
C TYR A 48 5.85 8.83 -5.41
N ILE A 49 5.21 8.18 -4.45
CA ILE A 49 3.75 8.05 -4.38
C ILE A 49 3.31 8.53 -3.00
N GLN A 50 2.32 9.43 -2.96
CA GLN A 50 1.68 9.86 -1.73
C GLN A 50 0.18 9.57 -1.82
N ILE A 51 -0.36 8.94 -0.79
CA ILE A 51 -1.77 8.60 -0.70
C ILE A 51 -2.29 9.09 0.66
N PRO A 52 -2.83 10.32 0.73
CA PRO A 52 -3.52 10.80 1.91
C PRO A 52 -4.64 9.84 2.34
N TRP A 53 -4.84 9.66 3.65
CA TRP A 53 -5.88 8.75 4.16
C TRP A 53 -7.27 9.10 3.58
N LYS A 54 -7.58 10.40 3.46
CA LYS A 54 -8.83 10.91 2.86
C LYS A 54 -9.07 10.49 1.40
N SER A 55 -8.01 10.17 0.66
CA SER A 55 -8.10 9.72 -0.73
C SER A 55 -8.22 8.20 -0.87
N VAL A 56 -8.11 7.44 0.22
CA VAL A 56 -8.22 5.98 0.18
C VAL A 56 -9.70 5.62 0.09
N LYS A 57 -10.08 4.95 -1.01
CA LYS A 57 -11.38 4.30 -1.14
C LYS A 57 -11.36 2.95 -0.42
N SER A 58 -10.36 2.13 -0.70
CA SER A 58 -10.16 0.84 -0.03
C SER A 58 -8.70 0.39 -0.04
N VAL A 59 -8.35 -0.46 0.92
CA VAL A 59 -7.12 -1.25 0.95
C VAL A 59 -7.49 -2.72 0.88
N SER A 60 -7.00 -3.40 -0.15
CA SER A 60 -7.20 -4.84 -0.33
C SER A 60 -5.94 -5.61 0.03
N MET A 61 -5.95 -6.31 1.16
CA MET A 61 -4.85 -7.14 1.63
C MET A 61 -4.75 -8.41 0.79
N GLU A 62 -3.56 -8.71 0.26
CA GLU A 62 -3.33 -9.96 -0.45
C GLU A 62 -2.69 -10.99 0.46
N ILE A 63 -3.49 -12.02 0.78
CA ILE A 63 -3.11 -13.07 1.73
C ILE A 63 -3.07 -14.41 0.98
N ILE A 64 -1.88 -15.00 0.91
CA ILE A 64 -1.63 -16.31 0.31
C ILE A 64 -1.68 -17.40 1.39
N LEU A 65 -2.26 -18.55 1.06
CA LEU A 65 -2.41 -19.70 1.97
C LEU A 65 -3.04 -19.34 3.34
N LYS A 66 -3.84 -18.27 3.40
CA LYS A 66 -4.51 -17.73 4.59
C LYS A 66 -3.61 -17.10 5.67
N PHE A 67 -2.28 -17.20 5.60
CA PHE A 67 -1.38 -16.66 6.62
C PHE A 67 -0.28 -15.73 6.09
N TYR A 68 0.09 -15.83 4.81
CA TYR A 68 1.18 -15.06 4.23
C TYR A 68 0.69 -13.75 3.60
N TYR A 69 1.00 -12.62 4.22
CA TYR A 69 0.65 -11.29 3.74
C TYR A 69 1.68 -10.84 2.70
N ARG A 70 1.41 -11.09 1.41
CA ARG A 70 2.32 -10.73 0.32
C ARG A 70 2.45 -9.21 0.19
N GLY A 71 1.35 -8.50 0.38
CA GLY A 71 1.25 -7.09 0.06
C GLY A 71 -0.19 -6.60 0.15
N PHE A 72 -0.46 -5.47 -0.49
CA PHE A 72 -1.79 -4.89 -0.55
C PHE A 72 -1.95 -4.00 -1.79
N PHE A 73 -3.21 -3.78 -2.13
CA PHE A 73 -3.63 -2.82 -3.14
C PHE A 73 -4.30 -1.64 -2.45
N VAL A 74 -4.04 -0.43 -2.91
CA VAL A 74 -4.74 0.77 -2.46
C VAL A 74 -5.50 1.34 -3.65
N THR A 75 -6.83 1.34 -3.56
CA THR A 75 -7.68 2.02 -4.54
C THR A 75 -8.06 3.39 -3.98
N THR A 76 -7.84 4.43 -4.76
CA THR A 76 -8.16 5.81 -4.38
C THR A 76 -9.57 6.21 -4.81
N THR A 77 -10.10 7.28 -4.22
CA THR A 77 -11.44 7.81 -4.53
C THR A 77 -11.57 8.30 -5.97
N ASP A 78 -10.48 8.72 -6.61
CA ASP A 78 -10.39 9.08 -8.03
C ASP A 78 -10.20 7.88 -8.98
N GLY A 79 -10.25 6.64 -8.45
CA GLY A 79 -10.25 5.40 -9.23
C GLY A 79 -8.88 4.82 -9.55
N LYS A 80 -7.77 5.45 -9.16
CA LYS A 80 -6.43 4.86 -9.32
C LYS A 80 -6.24 3.68 -8.37
N THR A 81 -5.43 2.71 -8.78
CA THR A 81 -5.06 1.57 -7.92
C THR A 81 -3.56 1.39 -7.91
N PHE A 82 -2.98 1.32 -6.72
CA PHE A 82 -1.56 1.09 -6.49
C PHE A 82 -1.37 -0.29 -5.86
N GLU A 83 -0.37 -1.03 -6.30
CA GLU A 83 -0.01 -2.32 -5.72
C GLU A 83 1.36 -2.25 -5.05
N PHE A 84 1.43 -2.68 -3.80
CA PHE A 84 2.64 -2.74 -3.01
C PHE A 84 2.87 -4.16 -2.49
N VAL A 85 4.04 -4.70 -2.78
CA VAL A 85 4.50 -6.01 -2.30
C VAL A 85 5.50 -5.80 -1.16
N GLY A 86 5.33 -6.52 -0.05
CA GLY A 86 6.12 -6.34 1.16
C GLY A 86 5.57 -5.22 2.04
N GLY A 87 6.42 -4.25 2.40
CA GLY A 87 6.02 -3.06 3.14
C GLY A 87 5.49 -3.33 4.55
N LYS A 88 5.83 -4.47 5.15
CA LYS A 88 5.26 -4.90 6.45
C LYS A 88 3.72 -5.03 6.43
N ALA A 89 3.16 -5.52 5.32
CA ALA A 89 1.71 -5.61 5.08
C ALA A 89 0.89 -6.17 6.27
N LYS A 90 1.35 -7.23 6.95
CA LYS A 90 0.66 -7.79 8.13
C LYS A 90 0.56 -6.77 9.28
N GLN A 91 1.64 -6.05 9.57
CA GLN A 91 1.69 -5.04 10.65
C GLN A 91 0.94 -3.77 10.25
N ALA A 92 0.96 -3.41 8.96
CA ALA A 92 0.26 -2.25 8.41
C ALA A 92 -1.27 -2.33 8.61
N VAL A 93 -1.85 -3.52 8.77
CA VAL A 93 -3.28 -3.69 9.09
C VAL A 93 -3.70 -2.90 10.32
N ASN A 94 -2.85 -2.80 11.34
CA ASN A 94 -3.18 -2.02 12.54
C ASN A 94 -3.22 -0.52 12.22
N VAL A 95 -2.24 -0.01 11.47
CA VAL A 95 -2.25 1.39 11.01
C VAL A 95 -3.46 1.69 10.14
N PHE A 96 -3.87 0.76 9.28
CA PHE A 96 -5.09 0.92 8.48
C PHE A 96 -6.34 1.00 9.35
N ARG A 97 -6.45 0.20 10.42
CA ARG A 97 -7.58 0.25 11.36
C ARG A 97 -7.65 1.56 12.14
N ASP A 98 -6.52 2.22 12.36
CA ASP A 98 -6.47 3.51 13.04
C ASP A 98 -6.96 4.68 12.15
N HIS A 99 -6.93 4.52 10.83
CA HIS A 99 -7.20 5.61 9.88
C HIS A 99 -8.34 5.37 8.88
N LEU A 100 -8.78 4.12 8.71
CA LEU A 100 -9.80 3.72 7.73
C LEU A 100 -10.95 3.01 8.42
N LYS A 101 -12.14 3.10 7.82
CA LYS A 101 -13.30 2.34 8.29
C LYS A 101 -13.12 0.84 8.01
N PRO A 102 -13.71 -0.07 8.81
CA PRO A 102 -13.59 -1.51 8.61
C PRO A 102 -13.94 -1.98 7.18
N GLU A 103 -14.99 -1.43 6.58
CA GLU A 103 -15.46 -1.74 5.23
C GLU A 103 -14.47 -1.32 4.12
N GLN A 104 -13.53 -0.43 4.42
CA GLN A 104 -12.47 -0.04 3.49
C GLN A 104 -11.30 -1.02 3.51
N ILE A 105 -11.20 -1.90 4.52
CA ILE A 105 -10.11 -2.86 4.67
C ILE A 105 -10.60 -4.25 4.24
N MET A 106 -10.24 -4.64 3.02
CA MET A 106 -10.76 -5.84 2.36
C MET A 106 -9.69 -6.95 2.33
N ARG A 107 -10.13 -8.21 2.36
CA ARG A 107 -9.26 -9.35 2.03
C ARG A 107 -9.41 -9.70 0.55
N ARG A 108 -8.33 -9.63 -0.21
CA ARG A 108 -8.27 -10.13 -1.59
C ARG A 108 -8.03 -11.64 -1.56
N LYS A 109 -8.90 -12.39 -2.26
CA LYS A 109 -8.72 -13.84 -2.48
C LYS A 109 -7.61 -14.09 -3.49
N GLY A 110 -6.77 -15.09 -3.22
CA GLY A 110 -5.73 -15.52 -4.16
C GLY A 110 -6.33 -16.05 -5.48
N VAL A 111 -5.54 -16.13 -6.55
CA VAL A 111 -5.99 -16.65 -7.86
C VAL A 111 -6.63 -18.04 -7.72
N MET A 112 -5.99 -18.94 -6.96
CA MET A 112 -6.50 -20.29 -6.68
C MET A 112 -7.85 -20.27 -5.93
N GLU A 113 -8.02 -19.36 -4.97
CA GLU A 113 -9.28 -19.23 -4.20
C GLU A 113 -10.41 -18.60 -5.05
N ARG A 114 -10.07 -17.78 -6.05
CA ARG A 114 -11.04 -17.19 -6.98
C ARG A 114 -11.58 -18.19 -8.01
N LYS A 115 -10.77 -19.16 -8.44
CA LYS A 115 -11.14 -20.19 -9.43
C LYS A 115 -12.00 -21.34 -8.89
N ARG A 116 -12.19 -21.43 -7.57
CA ARG A 116 -13.00 -22.47 -6.90
C ARG A 116 -14.47 -22.07 -6.70
N LYS A 117 -14.97 -21.14 -7.50
CA LYS A 117 -16.38 -20.75 -7.59
C LYS A 117 -16.87 -21.01 -8.99
#